data_AF-A0A800DBY6-F1
#
_entry.id   AF-A0A800DBY6-F1
#
_cell.length_a   1.000
_cell.length_b   1.000
_cell.length_c   1.000
_cell.angle_alpha   90.00
_cell.angle_beta   90.00
_cell.angle_gamma   90.00
#
_symmetry.space_group_name_H-M   'P 1'
#
loop_
_entity.id
_entity.type
_entity.pdbx_description
1 polymer ?
#
loop_
_entity_poly.entity_id
_entity_poly.type
_entity_poly.pdbx_seq_one_letter_code
_entity_poly.pdbx_strand_id
1 'polypeptide(L)' 'MKKTLDNLDDTKKIAEILLRKISAPKKTSATLITLSGDLGAGKTTFTQKFGESLGIKEKINSPTFVISKKYEINSKEFI' A
#
# COMPACT_ATOMS: atom_id res chain seq x y z
N MET A 1 4.22 -16.63 -2.67
CA MET A 1 2.78 -16.83 -2.96
C MET A 1 2.50 -16.24 -4.32
N LYS A 2 1.78 -16.94 -5.20
CA LYS A 2 1.32 -16.41 -6.50
C LYS A 2 -0.20 -16.34 -6.48
N LYS A 3 -0.77 -15.21 -6.89
CA LYS A 3 -2.22 -15.00 -7.03
C LYS A 3 -2.49 -14.20 -8.30
N THR A 4 -3.61 -14.48 -8.93
CA THR A 4 -4.16 -13.69 -10.04
C THR A 4 -5.27 -12.80 -9.49
N LEU A 5 -5.36 -11.59 -10.00
CA LEU A 5 -6.35 -10.58 -9.59
C LEU A 5 -7.11 -10.17 -10.84
N ASP A 6 -8.42 -10.36 -10.84
CA ASP A 6 -9.24 -10.15 -12.04
C ASP A 6 -9.89 -8.75 -12.04
N ASN A 7 -9.93 -8.10 -10.88
CA ASN A 7 -10.58 -6.80 -10.71
C ASN A 7 -9.96 -5.95 -9.56
N LEU A 8 -10.48 -4.73 -9.41
CA LEU A 8 -10.03 -3.77 -8.40
C LEU A 8 -10.36 -4.20 -6.96
N ASP A 9 -11.47 -4.90 -6.75
CA ASP A 9 -11.85 -5.39 -5.42
C ASP A 9 -10.88 -6.44 -4.92
N ASP A 10 -10.37 -7.29 -5.80
CA ASP A 10 -9.34 -8.27 -5.44
C ASP A 10 -8.03 -7.57 -5.06
N THR A 11 -7.69 -6.47 -5.74
CA THR A 11 -6.52 -5.64 -5.37
C THR A 11 -6.68 -5.09 -3.96
N LYS A 12 -7.88 -4.61 -3.60
CA LYS A 12 -8.19 -4.15 -2.24
C LYS A 12 -8.05 -5.27 -1.21
N LYS A 13 -8.62 -6.45 -1.48
CA LYS A 13 -8.51 -7.62 -0.59
C LYS A 13 -7.05 -8.03 -0.35
N ILE A 14 -6.20 -8.03 -1.38
CA ILE A 14 -4.78 -8.33 -1.21
C ILE A 14 -4.08 -7.27 -0.37
N ALA A 15 -4.40 -5.99 -0.56
CA ALA A 15 -3.83 -4.92 0.24
C ALA A 15 -4.16 -5.10 1.74
N GLU A 16 -5.41 -5.40 2.07
CA GLU A 16 -5.86 -5.69 3.45
C GLU A 16 -5.18 -6.95 4.03
N ILE A 17 -5.07 -8.02 3.23
CA ILE A 17 -4.39 -9.26 3.66
C ILE A 17 -2.91 -8.99 3.92
N LEU A 18 -2.25 -8.23 3.05
CA LEU A 18 -0.85 -7.88 3.21
C LEU A 18 -0.66 -7.07 4.49
N LEU A 19 -1.55 -6.10 4.73
CA LEU A 19 -1.51 -5.25 5.91
C LEU A 19 -1.65 -6.07 7.19
N ARG A 20 -2.58 -7.02 7.25
CA ARG A 20 -2.74 -7.94 8.41
C ARG A 20 -1.54 -8.85 8.63
N LYS A 21 -0.77 -9.16 7.58
CA LYS A 21 0.42 -10.01 7.67
C LYS A 21 1.68 -9.25 8.09
N ILE A 22 1.70 -7.93 7.88
CA ILE A 22 2.83 -7.10 8.28
C ILE A 22 2.67 -6.79 9.77
N SER A 23 3.67 -7.16 10.57
CA SER A 23 3.72 -6.75 11.97
C SER A 23 3.92 -5.24 12.06
N ALA A 24 3.31 -4.61 13.08
CA ALA A 24 3.54 -3.20 13.36
C ALA A 24 5.05 -2.91 13.44
N PRO A 25 5.55 -1.87 12.75
CA PRO A 25 6.98 -1.57 12.75
C PRO A 25 7.43 -1.23 14.17
N LYS A 26 8.53 -1.84 14.61
CA LYS A 26 9.19 -1.46 15.88
C LYS A 26 9.78 -0.06 15.74
N LYS A 27 9.92 0.67 16.84
CA LYS A 27 10.54 2.02 16.86
C LYS A 27 11.92 2.10 16.16
N THR A 28 12.63 0.98 16.04
CA THR A 28 13.98 0.90 15.48
C THR A 28 14.04 0.32 14.06
N SER A 29 12.91 -0.01 13.42
CA SER A 29 12.91 -0.68 12.11
C SER A 29 11.70 -0.28 11.25
N ALA A 30 11.90 -0.20 9.94
CA ALA A 30 10.82 0.03 8.98
C ALA A 30 10.47 -1.23 8.18
N THR A 31 9.21 -1.34 7.78
CA THR A 31 8.79 -2.33 6.78
C THR A 31 8.97 -1.75 5.38
N LEU A 32 9.74 -2.44 4.54
CA LEU A 32 9.92 -2.09 3.13
C LEU A 32 9.08 -3.00 2.25
N ILE A 33 8.22 -2.40 1.42
CA ILE A 33 7.42 -3.11 0.41
C ILE A 33 7.82 -2.54 -0.95
N THR A 34 8.26 -3.40 -1.86
CA THR A 34 8.58 -3.01 -3.24
C THR A 34 7.51 -3.52 -4.19
N LEU A 35 7.16 -2.71 -5.19
CA LEU A 35 6.23 -3.07 -6.26
C LEU A 35 7.00 -3.05 -7.57
N SER A 36 7.00 -4.18 -8.28
CA SER A 36 7.65 -4.32 -9.58
C SER A 36 6.63 -4.74 -10.63
N GLY A 37 6.86 -4.32 -11.87
CA GLY A 37 6.01 -4.59 -13.02
C GLY A 37 6.01 -3.43 -14.01
N ASP A 38 5.47 -3.68 -15.19
CA ASP A 38 5.48 -2.73 -16.31
C ASP A 38 4.59 -1.49 -16.08
N LEU A 39 4.71 -0.51 -16.98
CA LEU A 39 3.79 0.61 -17.01
C LEU A 39 2.36 0.10 -17.21
N GLY A 40 1.42 0.58 -16.39
CA GLY A 40 0.04 0.10 -16.41
C GLY A 40 -0.23 -1.19 -15.62
N ALA A 41 0.78 -1.85 -15.05
CA ALA A 41 0.61 -3.08 -14.25
C ALA A 41 -0.15 -2.91 -12.91
N GLY A 42 -0.73 -1.73 -12.64
CA GLY A 42 -1.53 -1.48 -11.43
C GLY A 42 -0.75 -1.14 -10.16
N LYS A 43 0.56 -0.84 -10.25
CA LYS A 43 1.41 -0.49 -9.08
C LYS A 43 0.81 0.65 -8.24
N THR A 44 0.46 1.77 -8.87
CA THR A 44 -0.14 2.92 -8.17
C THR A 44 -1.52 2.59 -7.61
N THR A 45 -2.32 1.80 -8.33
CA THR A 45 -3.63 1.32 -7.85
C THR A 45 -3.48 0.48 -6.59
N PHE A 46 -2.49 -0.40 -6.54
CA PHE A 46 -2.18 -1.15 -5.33
C PHE A 46 -1.78 -0.23 -4.17
N THR A 47 -0.89 0.74 -4.39
CA THR A 47 -0.49 1.72 -3.36
C THR A 47 -1.69 2.50 -2.81
N GLN A 48 -2.64 2.89 -3.67
CA GLN A 48 -3.88 3.56 -3.25
C GLN A 48 -4.70 2.65 -2.33
N LYS A 49 -4.97 1.40 -2.73
CA LYS A 49 -5.76 0.46 -1.91
C LYS A 49 -5.07 0.09 -0.60
N PHE A 50 -3.74 0.01 -0.61
CA PHE A 50 -2.96 -0.21 0.61
C PHE A 50 -3.02 1.00 1.55
N GLY A 51 -2.91 2.22 1.03
CA GLY A 51 -3.05 3.43 1.82
C GLY A 51 -4.46 3.64 2.38
N GLU A 52 -5.51 3.35 1.60
CA GLU A 52 -6.90 3.31 2.09
C GLU A 52 -7.03 2.35 3.29
N SER A 53 -6.41 1.16 3.21
CA SER A 53 -6.42 0.16 4.28
C SER A 53 -5.65 0.61 5.53
N LEU A 54 -4.67 1.52 5.38
CA LEU A 54 -3.94 2.18 6.46
C LEU A 54 -4.69 3.39 7.05
N GLY A 55 -5.88 3.73 6.54
CA GLY A 55 -6.68 4.86 7.00
C GLY A 55 -6.28 6.21 6.39
N ILE A 56 -5.45 6.24 5.34
CA ILE A 56 -5.11 7.46 4.62
C ILE A 56 -6.36 7.95 3.87
N LYS A 57 -6.80 9.18 4.17
CA LYS A 57 -7.99 9.78 3.57
C LYS A 57 -7.70 10.61 2.32
N GLU A 58 -6.46 11.07 2.18
CA GLU A 58 -6.03 11.88 1.05
C GLU A 58 -5.76 11.03 -0.21
N LYS A 59 -5.84 11.67 -1.38
CA LYS A 59 -5.66 10.98 -2.66
C LYS A 59 -4.17 10.66 -2.89
N ILE A 60 -3.84 9.37 -2.88
CA ILE A 60 -2.50 8.88 -3.23
C ILE A 60 -2.32 8.92 -4.75
N ASN A 61 -1.31 9.67 -5.21
CA ASN A 61 -0.95 9.78 -6.63
C ASN A 61 0.49 9.30 -6.86
N SER A 62 0.80 8.86 -8.08
CA SER A 62 2.16 8.47 -8.46
C SER A 62 3.15 9.61 -8.23
N PRO A 63 4.29 9.39 -7.53
CA PRO A 63 5.30 10.40 -7.32
C PRO A 63 6.27 10.53 -8.52
N THR A 64 5.76 10.39 -9.76
CA THR A 64 6.60 10.27 -10.97
C THR A 64 7.65 11.37 -11.11
N PHE A 65 7.29 12.62 -10.81
CA PHE A 65 8.20 13.77 -10.93
C PHE A 65 8.82 14.22 -9.60
N VAL A 66 8.20 13.84 -8.47
CA VAL A 66 8.63 14.29 -7.14
C VAL A 66 9.45 13.23 -6.40
N ILE A 67 9.62 12.04 -7.01
CA ILE A 67 10.37 10.86 -6.52
C ILE A 67 9.73 10.22 -5.28
N SER A 68 9.26 11.01 -4.31
CA SER A 68 8.65 10.54 -3.08
C SER A 68 7.48 11.42 -2.64
N LYS A 69 6.52 10.79 -1.95
CA LYS A 69 5.44 11.46 -1.23
C LYS A 69 5.29 10.80 0.13
N LYS A 70 5.03 11.63 1.14
CA LYS A 70 4.74 11.18 2.51
C LYS A 70 3.26 11.39 2.77
N TYR A 71 2.66 10.42 3.43
CA TYR A 71 1.25 10.41 3.80
C TYR A 71 1.17 10.07 5.28
N GLU A 72 0.42 10.85 6.05
CA GLU A 72 0.27 10.60 7.48
C GLU A 72 -0.79 9.51 7.72
N ILE A 73 -0.42 8.54 8.55
CA ILE A 73 -1.34 7.50 9.02
C ILE A 73 -1.86 7.90 10.39
N ASN A 74 -3.17 8.04 10.52
CA ASN A 74 -3.80 8.36 11.79
C ASN A 74 -4.38 7.08 12.39
N SER A 75 -3.50 6.23 12.92
CA SER A 75 -3.91 4.94 13.45
C SER A 75 -3.70 4.85 14.95
N LYS A 76 -4.80 4.87 15.69
CA LYS A 76 -4.88 4.18 16.98
C LYS A 76 -4.85 2.64 16.81
N GLU A 77 -4.89 2.14 15.58
CA GLU A 77 -4.96 0.71 15.21
C GLU A 77 -3.63 0.07 14.77
N PHE A 78 -2.55 0.83 14.54
CA PHE A 78 -1.20 0.30 14.25
C PHE A 78 -0.15 0.59 15.34
N ILE A 79 -0.58 1.18 16.48
CA ILE A 79 0.28 1.41 17.67
C ILE A 79 -0.07 0.36 18.72
#